data_AF-A0A1A7ZDP2-F1
#
_entry.id   AF-A0A1A7ZDP2-F1
#
_cell.length_a   1.000
_cell.length_b   1.000
_cell.length_c   1.000
_cell.angle_alpha   90.00
_cell.angle_beta   90.00
_cell.angle_gamma   90.00
#
_symmetry.space_group_name_H-M   'P 1'
#
loop_
_entity.id
_entity.type
_entity.pdbx_description
1 polymer ?
#
loop_
_entity_poly.entity_id
_entity_poly.type
_entity_poly.pdbx_seq_one_letter_code
_entity_poly.pdbx_strand_id
1 'polypeptide(L)'
;MVGVVACGSVSSIKALWETRIKKRKEEQEQRKNARGGATDRLGVRVWEDRVVLARLKEKLQTKDGRLVLQVENEEWKSLPGCLAQLSQVQEWQIHRAGLLKIPHFISSFQNLLVLDLSRNTLSEIPEQIGKLTRLRELMLSCNRIQFVPAELSGCESLERLDLAMNRDLNELPDQLRNLTRLQHLDLSMNDFSVLPA
;
A
#
# COMPACT_ATOMS: atom_id res chain seq x y z
N MET A 1 -78.34 18.09 40.48
CA MET A 1 -76.92 18.11 40.88
C MET A 1 -76.39 16.71 40.68
N VAL A 2 -75.23 16.57 40.02
CA VAL A 2 -74.49 15.32 39.74
C VAL A 2 -75.17 14.43 38.66
N GLY A 3 -74.50 13.90 37.63
CA GLY A 3 -73.06 13.75 37.42
C GLY A 3 -72.67 13.71 35.94
N VAL A 4 -71.48 14.24 35.69
CA VAL A 4 -70.72 14.11 34.45
C VAL A 4 -70.02 12.76 34.49
N VAL A 5 -70.36 11.86 33.58
CA VAL A 5 -69.60 10.61 33.35
C VAL A 5 -68.53 10.93 32.31
N ALA A 6 -67.29 11.08 32.79
CA ALA A 6 -66.12 11.31 31.95
C ALA A 6 -65.69 10.02 31.25
N CYS A 7 -66.10 9.85 29.99
CA CYS A 7 -65.50 8.88 29.07
C CYS A 7 -64.23 9.49 28.46
N GLY A 8 -63.05 9.15 28.99
CA GLY A 8 -61.81 9.56 28.35
C GLY A 8 -60.55 9.20 29.11
N SER A 9 -60.08 7.94 29.00
CA SER A 9 -58.74 7.60 29.54
C SER A 9 -58.07 6.33 29.01
N VAL A 10 -58.69 5.53 28.15
CA VAL A 10 -58.06 4.28 27.65
C VAL A 10 -57.42 4.44 26.27
N SER A 11 -58.08 5.15 25.33
CA SER A 11 -57.52 5.40 23.98
C SER A 11 -56.24 6.24 24.02
N SER A 12 -56.15 7.22 24.91
CA SER A 12 -54.98 8.11 25.00
C SER A 12 -53.73 7.41 25.52
N ILE A 13 -53.88 6.45 26.45
CA ILE A 13 -52.74 5.68 26.99
C ILE A 13 -52.24 4.67 25.96
N LYS A 14 -53.14 4.02 25.22
CA LYS A 14 -52.77 3.11 24.12
C LYS A 14 -52.04 3.86 23.00
N ALA A 15 -52.54 5.03 22.60
CA ALA A 15 -51.89 5.87 21.60
C ALA A 15 -50.50 6.36 22.05
N LEU A 16 -50.33 6.73 23.31
CA LEU A 16 -49.04 7.10 23.89
C LEU A 16 -48.05 5.92 23.89
N TRP A 17 -48.53 4.71 24.22
CA TRP A 17 -47.70 3.50 24.19
C TRP A 17 -47.27 3.12 22.78
N GLU A 18 -48.18 3.16 21.81
CA GLU A 18 -47.88 2.86 20.39
C GLU A 18 -46.88 3.88 19.82
N THR A 19 -47.05 5.16 20.14
CA THR A 19 -46.11 6.23 19.75
C THR A 19 -44.71 5.98 20.34
N ARG A 20 -44.64 5.55 21.61
CA ARG A 20 -43.37 5.26 22.29
C ARG A 20 -42.69 4.00 21.76
N ILE A 21 -43.45 3.00 21.33
CA ILE A 21 -42.91 1.80 20.65
C ILE A 21 -42.36 2.19 19.27
N LYS A 22 -43.12 2.97 18.50
CA LYS A 22 -42.70 3.43 17.17
C LYS A 22 -41.41 4.24 17.25
N LYS A 23 -41.33 5.21 18.16
CA LYS A 23 -40.13 6.02 18.40
C LYS A 23 -38.91 5.16 18.79
N ARG A 24 -39.09 4.14 19.65
CA ARG A 24 -37.98 3.23 20.00
C ARG A 24 -37.52 2.36 18.84
N LYS A 25 -38.44 1.92 17.97
CA LYS A 25 -38.09 1.18 16.74
C LYS A 25 -37.30 2.06 15.77
N GLU A 26 -37.75 3.30 15.55
CA GLU A 26 -37.06 4.27 14.70
C GLU A 26 -35.67 4.63 15.25
N GLU A 27 -35.54 4.85 16.57
CA GLU A 27 -34.25 5.09 17.22
C GLU A 27 -33.31 3.87 17.13
N GLN A 28 -33.85 2.64 17.21
CA GLN A 28 -33.06 1.42 16.99
C GLN A 28 -32.61 1.27 15.53
N GLU A 29 -33.46 1.58 14.57
CA GLU A 29 -33.15 1.54 13.13
C GLU A 29 -32.08 2.59 12.79
N GLN A 30 -32.22 3.82 13.31
CA GLN A 30 -31.21 4.88 13.15
C GLN A 30 -29.88 4.51 13.82
N ARG A 31 -29.90 3.90 15.00
CA ARG A 31 -28.68 3.37 15.66
C ARG A 31 -28.04 2.22 14.89
N LYS A 32 -28.83 1.34 14.28
CA LYS A 32 -28.35 0.25 13.41
C LYS A 32 -27.75 0.77 12.11
N ASN A 33 -28.37 1.75 11.45
CA ASN A 33 -27.84 2.37 10.24
C ASN A 33 -26.56 3.18 10.51
N ALA A 34 -26.50 3.89 11.63
CA ALA A 34 -25.30 4.63 12.04
C ALA A 34 -24.12 3.72 12.41
N ARG A 35 -24.37 2.57 13.06
CA ARG A 35 -23.33 1.58 13.38
C ARG A 35 -22.95 0.70 12.18
N GLY A 36 -23.94 0.22 11.43
CA GLY A 36 -23.78 -0.69 10.30
C GLY A 36 -22.94 -0.07 9.18
N GLY A 37 -23.15 1.21 8.85
CA GLY A 37 -22.42 1.84 7.74
C GLY A 37 -20.89 1.92 7.91
N ALA A 38 -20.39 1.95 9.14
CA ALA A 38 -18.95 2.00 9.44
C ALA A 38 -18.38 0.60 9.73
N THR A 39 -19.07 -0.22 10.53
CA THR A 39 -18.60 -1.58 10.86
C THR A 39 -18.68 -2.54 9.69
N ASP A 40 -19.67 -2.39 8.82
CA ASP A 40 -19.82 -3.20 7.61
C ASP A 40 -18.78 -2.82 6.56
N ARG A 41 -18.53 -1.51 6.34
CA ARG A 41 -17.43 -1.04 5.48
C ARG A 41 -16.05 -1.42 5.99
N LEU A 42 -15.83 -1.39 7.31
CA LEU A 42 -14.59 -1.88 7.93
C LEU A 42 -14.47 -3.39 7.78
N GLY A 43 -15.57 -4.15 7.96
CA GLY A 43 -15.60 -5.60 7.79
C GLY A 43 -15.32 -6.03 6.35
N VAL A 44 -15.93 -5.35 5.37
CA VAL A 44 -15.70 -5.59 3.93
C VAL A 44 -14.25 -5.30 3.56
N ARG A 45 -13.69 -4.15 3.96
CA ARG A 45 -12.27 -3.83 3.72
C ARG A 45 -11.32 -4.84 4.36
N VAL A 46 -11.58 -5.23 5.60
CA VAL A 46 -10.76 -6.23 6.32
C VAL A 46 -10.82 -7.59 5.64
N TRP A 47 -11.98 -7.95 5.07
CA TRP A 47 -12.14 -9.21 4.34
C TRP A 47 -11.43 -9.18 2.99
N GLU A 48 -11.55 -8.07 2.23
CA GLU A 48 -10.79 -7.84 0.99
C GLU A 48 -9.28 -7.91 1.23
N ASP A 49 -8.78 -7.25 2.28
CA ASP A 49 -7.37 -7.29 2.66
C ASP A 49 -6.89 -8.71 2.98
N ARG A 50 -7.74 -9.54 3.60
CA ARG A 50 -7.42 -10.95 3.92
C ARG A 50 -7.33 -11.82 2.67
N VAL A 51 -8.26 -11.64 1.72
CA VAL A 51 -8.26 -12.39 0.45
C VAL A 51 -7.03 -12.00 -0.37
N VAL A 52 -6.74 -10.70 -0.47
CA VAL A 52 -5.57 -10.19 -1.18
C VAL A 52 -4.27 -10.67 -0.54
N LEU A 53 -4.17 -10.64 0.79
CA LEU A 53 -3.02 -11.16 1.52
C LEU A 53 -2.84 -12.66 1.32
N ALA A 54 -3.91 -13.44 1.26
CA ALA A 54 -3.84 -14.88 0.97
C ALA A 54 -3.26 -15.13 -0.42
N ARG A 55 -3.72 -14.39 -1.45
CA ARG A 55 -3.18 -14.46 -2.81
C ARG A 55 -1.69 -14.09 -2.85
N LEU A 56 -1.28 -13.04 -2.13
CA LEU A 56 0.13 -12.66 -2.05
C LEU A 56 0.98 -13.72 -1.36
N LYS A 57 0.45 -14.41 -0.34
CA LYS A 57 1.16 -15.52 0.32
C LYS A 57 1.38 -16.71 -0.61
N GLU A 58 0.47 -16.98 -1.53
CA GLU A 58 0.65 -18.03 -2.56
C GLU A 58 1.80 -17.71 -3.53
N LYS A 59 2.15 -16.42 -3.68
CA LYS A 59 3.26 -15.94 -4.51
C LYS A 59 4.60 -15.92 -3.79
N LEU A 60 4.63 -16.30 -2.50
CA LEU A 60 5.87 -16.42 -1.75
C LEU A 60 6.54 -17.75 -2.06
N GLN A 61 7.83 -17.68 -2.40
CA GLN A 61 8.68 -18.83 -2.63
C GLN A 61 9.92 -18.72 -1.78
N THR A 62 10.52 -19.86 -1.41
CA THR A 62 11.84 -19.87 -0.80
C THR A 62 12.85 -20.26 -1.86
N LYS A 63 13.77 -19.37 -2.20
CA LYS A 63 14.88 -19.62 -3.15
C LYS A 63 16.19 -19.34 -2.43
N ASP A 64 17.11 -20.30 -2.44
CA ASP A 64 18.45 -20.17 -1.81
C ASP A 64 18.43 -19.67 -0.35
N GLY A 65 17.44 -20.12 0.43
CA GLY A 65 17.25 -19.71 1.83
C GLY A 65 16.63 -18.33 2.02
N ARG A 66 16.26 -17.64 0.92
CA ARG A 66 15.58 -16.35 0.94
C ARG A 66 14.10 -16.49 0.65
N LEU A 67 13.29 -15.69 1.34
CA LEU A 67 11.88 -15.58 1.04
C LEU A 67 11.69 -14.54 -0.08
N VAL A 68 11.23 -15.01 -1.23
CA VAL A 68 11.04 -14.25 -2.46
C VAL A 68 9.54 -14.06 -2.71
N LEU A 69 9.11 -12.82 -2.90
CA LEU A 69 7.79 -12.50 -3.43
C LEU A 69 7.89 -12.35 -4.95
N GLN A 70 7.32 -13.29 -5.69
CA GLN A 70 7.36 -13.29 -7.16
C GLN A 70 5.98 -12.99 -7.73
N VAL A 71 5.85 -11.84 -8.40
CA VAL A 71 4.63 -11.42 -9.10
C VAL A 71 4.97 -11.13 -10.54
N GLU A 72 4.38 -11.89 -11.46
CA GLU A 72 4.61 -11.74 -12.89
C GLU A 72 3.28 -11.72 -13.65
N ASN A 73 3.18 -10.80 -14.62
CA ASN A 73 2.05 -10.71 -15.56
C ASN A 73 0.66 -10.58 -14.89
N GLU A 74 0.59 -9.84 -13.78
CA GLU A 74 -0.68 -9.50 -13.11
C GLU A 74 -0.84 -7.98 -13.05
N GLU A 75 -2.00 -7.43 -13.40
CA GLU A 75 -2.22 -5.97 -13.37
C GLU A 75 -2.43 -5.43 -11.95
N TRP A 76 -1.34 -5.30 -11.19
CA TRP A 76 -1.31 -4.56 -9.93
C TRP A 76 -0.98 -3.11 -10.21
N LYS A 77 -2.01 -2.26 -10.38
CA LYS A 77 -1.80 -0.80 -10.47
C LYS A 77 -1.08 -0.24 -9.22
N SER A 78 -1.34 -0.84 -8.07
CA SER A 78 -0.73 -0.52 -6.78
C SER A 78 -0.68 -1.75 -5.88
N LEU A 79 0.35 -1.84 -5.04
CA LEU A 79 0.47 -2.89 -4.02
C LEU A 79 -0.35 -2.52 -2.76
N PRO A 80 -1.08 -3.50 -2.18
CA PRO A 80 -1.98 -3.27 -1.07
C PRO A 80 -1.22 -3.08 0.25
N GLY A 81 -1.74 -2.26 1.15
CA GLY A 81 -1.11 -2.00 2.45
C GLY A 81 -0.95 -3.25 3.34
N CYS A 82 -1.80 -4.26 3.16
CA CYS A 82 -1.69 -5.53 3.88
C CYS A 82 -0.39 -6.29 3.56
N LEU A 83 0.28 -5.98 2.44
CA LEU A 83 1.58 -6.54 2.09
C LEU A 83 2.63 -6.25 3.17
N ALA A 84 2.54 -5.13 3.88
CA ALA A 84 3.45 -4.78 4.99
C ALA A 84 3.48 -5.84 6.11
N GLN A 85 2.47 -6.72 6.20
CA GLN A 85 2.46 -7.85 7.13
C GLN A 85 3.46 -8.96 6.75
N LEU A 86 4.03 -8.92 5.55
CA LEU A 86 5.02 -9.87 5.04
C LEU A 86 6.46 -9.33 5.14
N SER A 87 6.76 -8.56 6.21
CA SER A 87 8.05 -7.88 6.39
C SER A 87 9.28 -8.80 6.50
N GLN A 88 9.07 -10.12 6.63
CA GLN A 88 10.12 -11.13 6.58
C GLN A 88 10.63 -11.43 5.16
N VAL A 89 9.95 -10.95 4.11
CA VAL A 89 10.39 -11.13 2.72
C VAL A 89 11.73 -10.43 2.51
N GLN A 90 12.64 -11.14 1.86
CA GLN A 90 14.01 -10.69 1.60
C GLN A 90 14.21 -10.25 0.15
N GLU A 91 13.33 -10.67 -0.76
CA GLU A 91 13.47 -10.36 -2.17
C GLU A 91 12.10 -10.14 -2.82
N TRP A 92 11.99 -9.06 -3.57
CA TRP A 92 10.82 -8.74 -4.38
C TRP A 92 11.21 -8.87 -5.84
N GLN A 93 10.51 -9.74 -6.56
CA GLN A 93 10.62 -9.93 -8.01
C GLN A 93 9.24 -9.63 -8.61
N ILE A 94 8.99 -8.36 -8.93
CA ILE A 94 7.68 -7.92 -9.43
C ILE A 94 7.85 -7.33 -10.83
N HIS A 95 7.61 -8.15 -11.84
CA HIS A 95 7.84 -7.78 -13.24
C HIS A 95 6.52 -7.68 -14.01
N ARG A 96 6.43 -6.70 -14.91
CA ARG A 96 5.28 -6.56 -15.83
C ARG A 96 3.94 -6.52 -15.09
N ALA A 97 3.92 -5.90 -13.91
CA ALA A 97 2.73 -5.81 -13.08
C ALA A 97 1.92 -4.53 -13.33
N GLY A 98 2.45 -3.60 -14.15
CA GLY A 98 1.81 -2.31 -14.40
C GLY A 98 1.81 -1.41 -13.16
N LEU A 99 2.79 -1.58 -12.26
CA LEU A 99 2.92 -0.75 -11.07
C LEU A 99 3.19 0.70 -11.47
N LEU A 100 2.39 1.61 -10.93
CA LEU A 100 2.56 3.05 -11.14
C LEU A 100 3.47 3.70 -10.09
N LYS A 101 3.47 3.14 -8.88
CA LYS A 101 4.21 3.70 -7.73
C LYS A 101 4.76 2.58 -6.85
N ILE A 102 5.92 2.85 -6.26
CA ILE A 102 6.44 2.06 -5.15
C ILE A 102 5.71 2.52 -3.88
N PRO A 103 5.11 1.61 -3.09
CA PRO A 103 4.37 2.00 -1.90
C PRO A 103 5.27 2.56 -0.79
N HIS A 104 4.86 3.62 -0.09
CA HIS A 104 5.62 4.20 1.03
C HIS A 104 5.91 3.21 2.17
N PHE A 105 5.05 2.20 2.34
CA PHE A 105 5.25 1.13 3.32
C PHE A 105 6.38 0.17 2.94
N ILE A 106 7.07 0.36 1.80
CA ILE A 106 8.29 -0.39 1.45
C ILE A 106 9.32 -0.33 2.58
N SER A 107 9.38 0.77 3.32
CA SER A 107 10.23 0.92 4.51
C SER A 107 9.95 -0.07 5.65
N SER A 108 8.83 -0.80 5.62
CA SER A 108 8.57 -1.89 6.59
C SER A 108 9.38 -3.16 6.32
N PHE A 109 9.93 -3.32 5.11
CA PHE A 109 10.70 -4.49 4.69
C PHE A 109 12.18 -4.35 5.05
N GLN A 110 12.47 -4.23 6.35
CA GLN A 110 13.82 -4.02 6.89
C GLN A 110 14.81 -5.17 6.59
N ASN A 111 14.31 -6.33 6.17
CA ASN A 111 15.11 -7.49 5.77
C ASN A 111 15.29 -7.61 4.25
N LEU A 112 14.77 -6.66 3.46
CA LEU A 112 14.86 -6.71 2.01
C LEU A 112 16.31 -6.53 1.56
N LEU A 113 16.76 -7.48 0.74
CA LEU A 113 18.10 -7.53 0.16
C LEU A 113 18.05 -7.19 -1.34
N VAL A 114 16.98 -7.61 -2.03
CA VAL A 114 16.82 -7.42 -3.47
C VAL A 114 15.43 -6.85 -3.74
N LEU A 115 15.38 -5.73 -4.46
CA LEU A 115 14.15 -5.13 -4.94
C LEU A 115 14.23 -4.98 -6.46
N ASP A 116 13.60 -5.92 -7.16
CA ASP A 116 13.44 -5.89 -8.60
C ASP A 116 12.00 -5.53 -8.96
N LEU A 117 11.84 -4.32 -9.48
CA LEU A 117 10.58 -3.80 -10.03
C LEU A 117 10.76 -3.42 -11.51
N SER A 118 11.67 -4.11 -12.21
CA SER A 118 11.92 -3.87 -13.63
C SER A 118 10.68 -4.13 -14.48
N ARG A 119 10.59 -3.42 -15.61
CA ARG A 119 9.49 -3.54 -16.59
C ARG A 119 8.12 -3.23 -16.00
N ASN A 120 8.01 -2.15 -15.23
CA ASN A 120 6.73 -1.59 -14.77
C ASN A 120 6.51 -0.20 -15.41
N THR A 121 5.61 0.60 -14.84
CA THR A 121 5.34 1.98 -15.28
C THR A 121 5.56 2.95 -14.12
N LEU A 122 6.58 2.69 -13.29
CA LEU A 122 6.91 3.51 -12.13
C LEU A 122 7.37 4.89 -12.57
N SER A 123 6.81 5.94 -11.97
CA SER A 123 7.20 7.34 -12.27
C SER A 123 8.19 7.94 -11.28
N GLU A 124 8.21 7.43 -10.05
CA GLU A 124 8.97 8.00 -8.94
C GLU A 124 9.47 6.91 -7.99
N ILE A 125 10.59 7.18 -7.34
CA ILE A 125 11.10 6.40 -6.21
C ILE A 125 10.77 7.18 -4.93
N PRO A 126 10.06 6.58 -3.95
CA PRO A 126 9.71 7.26 -2.72
C PRO A 126 10.93 7.42 -1.81
N GLU A 127 11.01 8.54 -1.08
CA GLU A 127 12.07 8.83 -0.10
C GLU A 127 12.25 7.71 0.94
N GLN A 128 11.17 6.99 1.26
CA GLN A 128 11.18 5.88 2.20
C GLN A 128 12.09 4.71 1.78
N ILE A 129 12.54 4.66 0.52
CA ILE A 129 13.53 3.67 0.05
C ILE A 129 14.82 3.76 0.87
N GLY A 130 15.21 4.96 1.30
CA GLY A 130 16.41 5.20 2.09
C GLY A 130 16.45 4.52 3.45
N LYS A 131 15.30 4.00 3.91
CA LYS A 131 15.21 3.25 5.17
C LYS A 131 15.62 1.78 5.02
N LEU A 132 15.88 1.30 3.81
CA LEU A 132 16.25 -0.07 3.52
C LEU A 132 17.77 -0.26 3.60
N THR A 133 18.33 -0.14 4.81
CA THR A 133 19.79 -0.15 5.04
C THR A 133 20.46 -1.47 4.67
N ARG A 134 19.69 -2.56 4.53
CA ARG A 134 20.17 -3.90 4.10
C ARG A 134 20.02 -4.18 2.61
N LEU A 135 19.36 -3.28 1.85
CA LEU A 135 19.15 -3.47 0.42
C LEU A 135 20.50 -3.49 -0.29
N ARG A 136 20.73 -4.52 -1.10
CA ARG A 136 21.96 -4.73 -1.89
C ARG A 136 21.73 -4.48 -3.36
N GLU A 137 20.59 -4.89 -3.88
CA GLU A 137 20.28 -4.76 -5.30
C GLU A 137 18.95 -4.03 -5.48
N LEU A 138 18.99 -2.92 -6.21
CA LEU A 138 17.82 -2.16 -6.63
C LEU A 138 17.76 -2.15 -8.16
N MET A 139 16.78 -2.85 -8.72
CA MET A 139 16.59 -2.99 -10.15
C MET A 139 15.27 -2.34 -10.57
N LEU A 140 15.38 -1.24 -11.30
CA LEU A 140 14.27 -0.41 -11.74
C LEU A 140 14.32 -0.15 -13.25
N SER A 141 15.00 -1.02 -14.00
CA SER A 141 15.11 -0.87 -15.45
C SER A 141 13.77 -0.97 -16.17
N CYS A 142 13.66 -0.31 -17.32
CA CYS A 142 12.44 -0.26 -18.14
C CYS A 142 11.23 0.28 -17.37
N ASN A 143 11.37 1.42 -16.71
CA ASN A 143 10.29 2.17 -16.06
C ASN A 143 10.15 3.57 -16.70
N ARG A 144 9.43 4.49 -16.03
CA ARG A 144 9.26 5.90 -16.43
C ARG A 144 9.72 6.84 -15.33
N ILE A 145 10.78 6.46 -14.61
CA ILE A 145 11.28 7.20 -13.45
C ILE A 145 11.79 8.56 -13.95
N GLN A 146 11.32 9.63 -13.32
CA GLN A 146 11.73 11.00 -13.63
C GLN A 146 12.80 11.50 -12.65
N PHE A 147 12.69 11.09 -11.39
CA PHE A 147 13.52 11.60 -10.30
C PHE A 147 13.98 10.47 -9.39
N VAL A 148 15.24 10.57 -8.95
CA VAL A 148 15.82 9.73 -7.89
C VAL A 148 15.94 10.58 -6.61
N PRO A 149 15.34 10.17 -5.48
CA PRO A 149 15.39 10.94 -4.23
C PRO A 149 16.79 10.89 -3.62
N ALA A 150 17.19 11.99 -2.96
CA ALA A 150 18.46 12.06 -2.24
C ALA A 150 18.57 11.01 -1.13
N GLU A 151 17.44 10.61 -0.57
CA GLU A 151 17.30 9.59 0.47
C GLU A 151 17.71 8.21 -0.01
N LEU A 152 17.80 7.95 -1.32
CA LEU A 152 18.35 6.68 -1.82
C LEU A 152 19.75 6.40 -1.27
N SER A 153 20.52 7.46 -0.96
CA SER A 153 21.82 7.38 -0.30
C SER A 153 21.80 6.69 1.09
N GLY A 154 20.63 6.60 1.74
CA GLY A 154 20.44 5.86 2.99
C GLY A 154 20.48 4.33 2.83
N CYS A 155 20.47 3.81 1.60
CA CYS A 155 20.69 2.39 1.32
C CYS A 155 22.19 2.05 1.44
N GLU A 156 22.74 2.11 2.65
CA GLU A 156 24.19 1.97 2.92
C GLU A 156 24.81 0.65 2.42
N SER A 157 24.00 -0.39 2.25
CA SER A 157 24.44 -1.70 1.76
C SER A 157 24.27 -1.90 0.25
N LEU A 158 23.88 -0.87 -0.50
CA LEU A 158 23.57 -1.00 -1.92
C LEU A 158 24.85 -1.27 -2.73
N GLU A 159 24.85 -2.39 -3.45
CA GLU A 159 25.96 -2.90 -4.26
C GLU A 159 25.63 -2.76 -5.76
N ARG A 160 24.36 -2.89 -6.15
CA ARG A 160 23.87 -2.75 -7.52
C ARG A 160 22.68 -1.80 -7.59
N LEU A 161 22.77 -0.82 -8.48
CA LEU A 161 21.69 0.08 -8.87
C LEU A 161 21.52 0.03 -10.39
N ASP A 162 20.37 -0.47 -10.84
CA ASP A 162 19.99 -0.49 -12.26
C ASP A 162 18.81 0.46 -12.48
N LEU A 163 19.09 1.56 -13.19
CA LEU A 163 18.12 2.57 -13.62
C LEU A 163 18.06 2.65 -15.15
N ALA A 164 18.49 1.61 -15.86
CA ALA A 164 18.53 1.62 -17.32
C ALA A 164 17.13 1.80 -17.95
N MET A 165 17.06 2.42 -19.12
CA MET A 165 15.80 2.59 -19.87
C MET A 165 14.70 3.34 -19.10
N ASN A 166 15.05 4.38 -18.34
CA ASN A 166 14.12 5.38 -17.79
C ASN A 166 14.24 6.69 -18.59
N ARG A 167 13.53 6.76 -19.71
CA ARG A 167 13.71 7.83 -20.71
C ARG A 167 13.44 9.26 -20.21
N ASP A 168 12.73 9.39 -19.10
CA ASP A 168 12.41 10.70 -18.50
C ASP A 168 13.41 11.08 -17.39
N LEU A 169 14.38 10.21 -17.06
CA LEU A 169 15.41 10.45 -16.05
C LEU A 169 16.58 11.21 -16.68
N ASN A 170 16.85 12.41 -16.17
CA ASN A 170 17.87 13.32 -16.70
C ASN A 170 18.86 13.87 -15.64
N GLU A 171 18.59 13.66 -14.35
CA GLU A 171 19.43 14.10 -13.24
C GLU A 171 19.53 13.03 -12.15
N LEU A 172 20.65 13.05 -11.41
CA LEU A 172 20.82 12.24 -10.20
C LEU A 172 21.19 13.17 -9.05
N PRO A 173 20.69 12.91 -7.83
CA PRO A 173 21.03 13.71 -6.66
C PRO A 173 22.50 13.52 -6.28
N ASP A 174 23.15 14.61 -5.87
CA ASP A 174 24.55 14.62 -5.42
C ASP A 174 24.85 13.58 -4.33
N GLN A 175 23.85 13.27 -3.51
CA GLN A 175 23.92 12.35 -2.38
C GLN A 175 24.18 10.90 -2.82
N LEU A 176 23.97 10.53 -4.10
CA LEU A 176 24.32 9.19 -4.60
C LEU A 176 25.82 8.86 -4.38
N ARG A 177 26.69 9.88 -4.31
CA ARG A 177 28.11 9.72 -3.98
C ARG A 177 28.36 9.04 -2.62
N ASN A 178 27.38 9.07 -1.72
CA ASN A 178 27.48 8.46 -0.40
C ASN A 178 27.28 6.94 -0.42
N LEU A 179 26.86 6.36 -1.55
CA LEU A 179 26.71 4.91 -1.72
C LEU A 179 28.08 4.24 -1.90
N THR A 180 28.88 4.22 -0.83
CA THR A 180 30.27 3.74 -0.83
C THR A 180 30.45 2.27 -1.17
N ARG A 181 29.39 1.46 -1.10
CA ARG A 181 29.40 0.04 -1.46
C ARG A 181 28.92 -0.25 -2.88
N LEU A 182 28.52 0.77 -3.63
CA LEU A 182 27.99 0.60 -4.98
C LEU A 182 29.11 0.13 -5.91
N GLN A 183 28.94 -1.06 -6.50
CA GLN A 183 29.88 -1.69 -7.41
C GLN A 183 29.37 -1.67 -8.86
N HIS A 184 28.05 -1.63 -9.02
CA HIS A 184 27.41 -1.65 -10.33
C HIS A 184 26.34 -0.57 -10.42
N LEU A 185 26.50 0.33 -11.38
CA LEU A 185 25.57 1.38 -11.70
C LEU A 185 25.26 1.34 -13.19
N ASP A 186 24.02 1.04 -13.55
CA ASP A 186 23.55 1.11 -14.93
C ASP A 186 22.60 2.30 -15.11
N LEU A 187 23.03 3.26 -15.94
CA LEU A 187 22.30 4.46 -16.32
C LEU A 187 22.05 4.52 -17.84
N SER A 188 22.21 3.40 -18.53
CA SER A 188 22.08 3.35 -19.99
C SER A 188 20.66 3.69 -20.44
N MET A 189 20.53 4.28 -21.64
CA MET A 189 19.23 4.56 -22.26
C MET A 189 18.32 5.49 -21.43
N ASN A 190 18.94 6.45 -20.72
CA ASN A 190 18.30 7.58 -20.04
C ASN A 190 18.57 8.90 -20.80
N ASP A 191 18.01 10.02 -20.34
CA ASP A 191 18.12 11.33 -21.00
C ASP A 191 19.11 12.27 -20.29
N PHE A 192 20.24 11.71 -19.85
CA PHE A 192 21.31 12.50 -19.23
C PHE A 192 22.02 13.38 -20.26
N SER A 193 21.89 14.69 -20.10
CA SER A 193 22.64 15.68 -20.88
C SER A 193 24.02 15.99 -20.28
N VAL A 194 24.20 15.71 -18.99
CA VAL A 194 25.43 15.92 -18.24
C VAL A 194 25.72 14.66 -17.42
N LEU A 195 27.00 14.28 -17.35
CA LEU A 195 27.41 13.19 -16.47
C LEU A 195 27.28 13.66 -15.00
N PRO A 196 26.64 12.87 -14.12
CA PRO A 196 26.62 13.15 -12.69
C PRO A 196 28.06 13.25 -12.16
N ALA A 197 28.34 14.25 -11.31
CA ALA A 197 29.66 14.53 -10.76
C ALA A 197 30.03 13.65 -9.55
#